data_AF-A0A7J6CBN3-F1
#
_entry.id   AF-A0A7J6CBN3-F1
#
_cell.length_a   1.000
_cell.length_b   1.000
_cell.length_c   1.000
_cell.angle_alpha   90.00
_cell.angle_beta   90.00
_cell.angle_gamma   90.00
#
_symmetry.space_group_name_H-M   'P 1'
#
loop_
_entity.id
_entity.type
_entity.pdbx_description
1 polymer ?
#
loop_
_entity_poly.entity_id
_entity_poly.type
_entity_poly.pdbx_seq_one_letter_code
_entity_poly.pdbx_strand_id
1 'polypeptide(L)'
;MGAKQMKCLSSSSPAHTPKEEYIIAKSEDSGELVGNHTEQPQSLEDVVKSSATEPFPGPEHPGKEESSTWEEQLCAQQEQLEKEMQETRKMVTRLQALLLHGSLPEDEQTSTLSFGDSTSSEQQLILIRSRLDQSMEESLDLKRELLRYKQESRNLQAIKDALQQRMSVQEDSVLQLKQELLRSSMDREELEGQNVELERKLSERNRLLTEYKKELGQKDRLLQQQQSKLDDALRRISESYHRLSGCENNGYSHMMDTSSAVFQHRIGDELQLVRDALRSLRDSFSGHDPQHHTLDTLEQGVASLVDRLHTTENKKRQERKGSTRSPGRKANHTDRESWPSSSKIAHSHSSPVLSVAASTKVLYYTDRSLTPFLVNIPKRLGEVTLQDFKAAVDRHGSFRYHFKSLDPEFGTVKEEVFQDDAVIPGWEGKIVAWVEEDHGEGR
;
A
#
# COMPACT_ATOMS: atom_id res chain seq x y z
N MET A 1 5.08 -47.42 55.12
CA MET A 1 4.03 -47.30 54.09
C MET A 1 4.13 -45.91 53.49
N GLY A 2 4.61 -45.63 52.28
CA GLY A 2 5.39 -46.36 51.30
C GLY A 2 6.13 -45.27 50.50
N ALA A 3 7.46 -45.35 50.48
CA ALA A 3 8.33 -44.48 49.70
C ALA A 3 8.50 -45.07 48.29
N LYS A 4 8.64 -44.22 47.28
CA LYS A 4 9.32 -44.56 46.02
C LYS A 4 10.47 -43.59 45.80
N GLN A 5 11.67 -44.11 46.08
CA GLN A 5 12.95 -43.66 45.56
C GLN A 5 13.09 -44.02 44.08
N MET A 6 13.91 -43.27 43.35
CA MET A 6 15.04 -43.74 42.51
C MET A 6 15.71 -42.47 41.94
N LYS A 7 16.92 -42.07 42.36
CA LYS A 7 18.28 -42.63 42.22
C LYS A 7 19.07 -41.79 41.22
N CYS A 8 19.94 -40.94 41.76
CA CYS A 8 21.03 -40.25 41.07
C CYS A 8 22.08 -41.26 40.61
N LEU A 9 22.71 -41.02 39.46
CA LEU A 9 24.04 -41.52 39.12
C LEU A 9 24.83 -40.41 38.42
N SER A 10 26.09 -40.28 38.83
CA SER A 10 27.05 -39.24 38.47
C SER A 10 28.10 -39.76 37.47
N SER A 11 28.78 -38.82 36.79
CA SER A 11 30.16 -38.90 36.23
C SER A 11 30.34 -39.77 34.95
N SER A 12 31.23 -39.53 33.97
CA SER A 12 32.40 -38.64 33.77
C SER A 12 32.64 -38.45 32.26
N SER A 13 33.34 -37.38 31.86
CA SER A 13 33.90 -37.18 30.51
C SER A 13 34.95 -38.24 30.12
N PRO A 14 35.18 -38.43 28.81
CA PRO A 14 36.53 -38.68 28.30
C PRO A 14 36.91 -37.78 27.11
N ALA A 15 38.14 -37.26 27.16
CA ALA A 15 38.88 -36.74 26.03
C ALA A 15 39.56 -37.91 25.27
N HIS A 16 39.46 -37.94 23.93
CA HIS A 16 40.58 -38.17 22.99
C HIS A 16 40.06 -38.30 21.54
N THR A 17 40.73 -37.60 20.62
CA THR A 17 40.74 -37.84 19.16
C THR A 17 41.34 -39.20 18.80
N PRO A 18 41.03 -39.74 17.60
CA PRO A 18 42.08 -39.84 16.59
C PRO A 18 41.65 -39.44 15.16
N LYS A 19 42.67 -39.08 14.37
CA LYS A 19 42.70 -38.87 12.91
C LYS A 19 42.47 -40.19 12.16
N GLU A 20 41.85 -40.12 10.98
CA GLU A 20 42.04 -41.02 9.82
C GLU A 20 41.24 -40.41 8.63
N GLU A 21 41.90 -39.80 7.65
CA GLU A 21 42.42 -40.36 6.40
C GLU A 21 41.37 -40.69 5.31
N TYR A 22 41.43 -39.85 4.28
CA TYR A 22 40.99 -39.93 2.89
C TYR A 22 40.75 -41.34 2.32
N ILE A 23 39.56 -41.63 1.76
CA ILE A 23 39.42 -42.58 0.64
C ILE A 23 38.42 -42.07 -0.41
N ILE A 24 38.95 -41.98 -1.62
CA ILE A 24 38.34 -41.73 -2.93
C ILE A 24 37.45 -42.92 -3.32
N ALA A 25 36.27 -42.65 -3.88
CA ALA A 25 35.53 -43.61 -4.71
C ALA A 25 35.31 -43.00 -6.12
N LYS A 26 36.14 -43.46 -7.08
CA LYS A 26 35.83 -43.64 -8.52
C LYS A 26 35.02 -44.95 -8.64
N SER A 27 34.22 -45.31 -9.64
CA SER A 27 33.81 -44.91 -11.00
C SER A 27 32.39 -45.53 -11.18
N GLU A 28 31.57 -45.36 -12.22
CA GLU A 28 31.68 -45.63 -13.67
C GLU A 28 30.49 -44.90 -14.35
N ASP A 29 30.70 -44.11 -15.40
CA ASP A 29 30.55 -44.45 -16.84
C ASP A 29 29.10 -44.87 -17.21
N SER A 30 28.39 -44.31 -18.20
CA SER A 30 28.76 -44.02 -19.59
C SER A 30 27.72 -43.08 -20.24
N GLY A 31 28.08 -42.35 -21.31
CA GLY A 31 27.07 -41.82 -22.26
C GLY A 31 27.43 -40.54 -23.02
N GLU A 32 28.16 -40.70 -24.13
CA GLU A 32 28.38 -39.80 -25.28
C GLU A 32 27.20 -38.88 -25.72
N LEU A 33 27.47 -37.63 -26.13
CA LEU A 33 27.61 -37.19 -27.55
C LEU A 33 27.62 -35.64 -27.71
N VAL A 34 28.33 -35.24 -28.78
CA VAL A 34 28.81 -33.91 -29.20
C VAL A 34 27.83 -33.14 -30.10
N GLY A 35 27.94 -31.80 -30.15
CA GLY A 35 27.57 -30.94 -31.29
C GLY A 35 27.15 -29.52 -30.87
N ASN A 36 28.01 -28.49 -30.92
CA ASN A 36 28.54 -27.70 -32.05
C ASN A 36 27.93 -26.26 -32.09
N HIS A 37 28.82 -25.29 -31.90
CA HIS A 37 28.99 -23.95 -32.51
C HIS A 37 27.80 -23.20 -33.16
N THR A 38 27.78 -21.85 -33.08
CA THR A 38 28.10 -20.94 -34.22
C THR A 38 27.79 -19.44 -33.93
N GLU A 39 28.82 -18.62 -34.18
CA GLU A 39 28.90 -17.23 -34.69
C GLU A 39 28.59 -15.93 -33.89
N GLN A 40 29.59 -15.04 -34.03
CA GLN A 40 29.70 -13.60 -33.77
C GLN A 40 29.20 -12.80 -35.01
N PRO A 41 28.96 -11.46 -34.96
CA PRO A 41 30.02 -10.45 -35.30
C PRO A 41 29.89 -9.08 -34.55
N GLN A 42 30.99 -8.46 -34.08
CA GLN A 42 31.74 -7.28 -34.65
C GLN A 42 30.92 -5.99 -34.88
N SER A 43 31.04 -4.95 -34.02
CA SER A 43 32.00 -3.82 -33.96
C SER A 43 31.72 -2.64 -34.92
N LEU A 44 31.61 -1.41 -34.39
CA LEU A 44 31.90 -0.15 -35.09
C LEU A 44 32.22 0.97 -34.07
N GLU A 45 33.41 1.56 -34.20
CA GLU A 45 33.87 2.79 -33.54
C GLU A 45 33.75 3.97 -34.52
N ASP A 46 33.48 5.19 -34.03
CA ASP A 46 34.30 6.40 -34.30
C ASP A 46 33.75 7.70 -33.65
N VAL A 47 34.55 8.26 -32.73
CA VAL A 47 35.10 9.64 -32.64
C VAL A 47 34.20 10.89 -32.82
N VAL A 48 34.15 11.77 -31.80
CA VAL A 48 34.66 13.19 -31.82
C VAL A 48 34.96 13.68 -30.38
N LYS A 49 36.12 14.35 -30.22
CA LYS A 49 36.76 14.91 -29.01
C LYS A 49 36.54 16.43 -28.87
N SER A 50 36.53 16.95 -27.62
CA SER A 50 37.20 18.17 -27.05
C SER A 50 36.41 18.68 -25.82
N SER A 51 36.94 19.09 -24.65
CA SER A 51 38.29 19.47 -24.19
C SER A 51 38.54 19.26 -22.67
N ALA A 52 39.81 19.02 -22.35
CA ALA A 52 40.56 18.84 -21.09
C ALA A 52 40.17 19.56 -19.77
N THR A 53 40.32 18.88 -18.61
CA THR A 53 41.48 18.97 -17.67
C THR A 53 41.37 17.88 -16.58
N GLU A 54 42.49 17.18 -16.31
CA GLU A 54 42.69 15.95 -15.50
C GLU A 54 43.18 16.23 -14.04
N PRO A 55 43.39 15.24 -13.11
CA PRO A 55 43.67 13.80 -13.34
C PRO A 55 42.96 12.73 -12.46
N PHE A 56 43.02 11.51 -13.00
CA PHE A 56 42.55 10.18 -12.56
C PHE A 56 43.24 9.60 -11.29
N PRO A 57 42.72 8.49 -10.70
CA PRO A 57 43.12 7.13 -11.13
C PRO A 57 41.94 6.22 -11.51
N GLY A 58 42.22 5.26 -12.40
CA GLY A 58 41.24 4.42 -13.11
C GLY A 58 40.78 3.15 -12.40
N PRO A 59 40.00 2.30 -13.11
CA PRO A 59 39.39 1.08 -12.59
C PRO A 59 40.27 -0.15 -12.83
N GLU A 60 40.61 -0.88 -11.77
CA GLU A 60 41.25 -2.19 -11.87
C GLU A 60 40.25 -3.35 -11.81
N HIS A 61 40.66 -4.43 -12.46
CA HIS A 61 39.95 -5.68 -12.76
C HIS A 61 39.50 -6.48 -11.51
N PRO A 62 38.46 -7.33 -11.65
CA PRO A 62 37.95 -8.19 -10.59
C PRO A 62 38.71 -9.53 -10.51
N GLY A 63 38.80 -10.07 -9.30
CA GLY A 63 38.99 -11.50 -9.06
C GLY A 63 40.38 -11.92 -8.61
N LYS A 64 40.65 -11.80 -7.30
CA LYS A 64 41.51 -12.73 -6.53
C LYS A 64 41.63 -12.46 -5.01
N GLU A 65 40.96 -11.45 -4.45
CA GLU A 65 41.22 -11.06 -3.04
C GLU A 65 40.36 -11.76 -1.97
N GLU A 66 39.21 -12.37 -2.29
CA GLU A 66 38.34 -12.90 -1.22
C GLU A 66 38.84 -14.23 -0.61
N SER A 67 39.70 -14.97 -1.29
CA SER A 67 40.24 -16.25 -0.80
C SER A 67 41.25 -16.09 0.33
N SER A 68 41.99 -14.97 0.37
CA SER A 68 43.08 -14.74 1.33
C SER A 68 42.59 -14.30 2.72
N THR A 69 41.37 -13.76 2.80
CA THR A 69 40.83 -13.16 4.03
C THR A 69 40.62 -14.17 5.17
N TRP A 70 40.09 -15.36 4.85
CA TRP A 70 39.82 -16.40 5.86
C TRP A 70 41.10 -17.14 6.29
N GLU A 71 42.05 -17.31 5.38
CA GLU A 71 43.36 -17.92 5.67
C GLU A 71 44.17 -17.02 6.61
N GLU A 72 44.19 -15.71 6.36
CA GLU A 72 44.82 -14.72 7.24
C GLU A 72 44.15 -14.66 8.62
N GLN A 73 42.81 -14.71 8.67
CA GLN A 73 42.07 -14.70 9.93
C GLN A 73 42.30 -15.96 10.77
N LEU A 74 42.47 -17.12 10.12
CA LEU A 74 42.82 -18.38 10.79
C LEU A 74 44.27 -18.34 11.33
N CYS A 75 45.22 -17.79 10.57
CA CYS A 75 46.59 -17.57 11.01
C CYS A 75 46.66 -16.62 12.23
N ALA A 76 45.90 -15.53 12.21
CA ALA A 76 45.82 -14.60 13.34
C ALA A 76 45.22 -15.25 14.60
N GLN A 77 44.19 -16.10 14.44
CA GLN A 77 43.64 -16.87 15.55
C GLN A 77 44.64 -17.89 16.12
N GLN A 78 45.41 -18.56 15.26
CA GLN A 78 46.45 -19.50 15.69
C GLN A 78 47.56 -18.79 16.47
N GLU A 79 48.03 -17.63 15.99
CA GLU A 79 49.05 -16.83 16.70
C GLU A 79 48.53 -16.33 18.06
N GLN A 80 47.27 -15.89 18.12
CA GLN A 80 46.64 -15.46 19.37
C GLN A 80 46.54 -16.61 20.37
N LEU A 81 46.14 -17.81 19.93
CA LEU A 81 46.09 -19.00 20.78
C LEU A 81 47.47 -19.40 21.29
N GLU A 82 48.51 -19.33 20.44
CA GLU A 82 49.89 -19.61 20.86
C GLU A 82 50.39 -18.62 21.91
N LYS A 83 50.03 -17.34 21.77
CA LYS A 83 50.35 -16.29 22.74
C LYS A 83 49.67 -16.54 24.09
N GLU A 84 48.37 -16.85 24.08
CA GLU A 84 47.62 -17.19 25.30
C GLU A 84 48.15 -18.47 25.95
N MET A 85 48.51 -19.47 25.15
CA MET A 85 49.11 -20.71 25.64
C MET A 85 50.49 -20.46 26.26
N GLN A 86 51.29 -19.54 25.69
CA GLN A 86 52.58 -19.15 26.24
C GLN A 86 52.43 -18.34 27.54
N GLU A 87 51.42 -17.48 27.63
CA GLU A 87 51.08 -16.75 28.85
C GLU A 87 50.62 -17.71 29.96
N THR A 88 49.77 -18.67 29.62
CA THR A 88 49.32 -19.72 30.53
C THR A 88 50.50 -20.55 31.02
N ARG A 89 51.43 -20.94 30.13
CA ARG A 89 52.67 -21.63 30.54
C ARG A 89 53.49 -20.80 31.53
N LYS A 90 53.68 -19.51 31.27
CA LYS A 90 54.39 -18.60 32.20
C LYS A 90 53.68 -18.52 33.56
N MET A 91 52.34 -18.42 33.55
CA MET A 91 51.54 -18.39 34.78
C MET A 91 51.67 -19.70 35.57
N VAL A 92 51.62 -20.85 34.89
CA VAL A 92 51.82 -22.16 35.50
C VAL A 92 53.23 -22.27 36.09
N THR A 93 54.27 -21.83 35.38
CA THR A 93 55.64 -21.82 35.92
C THR A 93 55.75 -20.91 37.16
N ARG A 94 55.09 -19.75 37.15
CA ARG A 94 55.04 -18.83 38.30
C ARG A 94 54.32 -19.46 39.49
N LEU A 95 53.18 -20.11 39.27
CA LEU A 95 52.43 -20.82 40.30
C LEU A 95 53.22 -22.02 40.84
N GLN A 96 53.92 -22.75 39.96
CA GLN A 96 54.80 -23.85 40.35
C GLN A 96 55.97 -23.35 41.22
N ALA A 97 56.56 -22.20 40.89
CA ALA A 97 57.60 -21.58 41.71
C ALA A 97 57.06 -21.14 43.08
N LEU A 98 55.89 -20.51 43.13
CA LEU A 98 55.23 -20.16 44.40
C LEU A 98 54.92 -21.39 45.26
N LEU A 99 54.44 -22.48 44.66
CA LEU A 99 54.14 -23.73 45.37
C LEU A 99 55.39 -24.45 45.88
N LEU A 100 56.49 -24.44 45.12
CA LEU A 100 57.73 -25.16 45.46
C LEU A 100 58.67 -24.35 46.36
N HIS A 101 58.77 -23.04 46.12
CA HIS A 101 59.75 -22.16 46.76
C HIS A 101 59.11 -21.14 47.71
N GLY A 102 57.79 -20.95 47.69
CA GLY A 102 57.09 -19.97 48.53
C GLY A 102 57.26 -18.52 48.08
N SER A 103 58.04 -18.27 47.02
CA SER A 103 58.32 -16.95 46.46
C SER A 103 58.57 -17.07 44.94
N LEU A 104 58.30 -16.00 44.18
CA LEU A 104 58.64 -15.96 42.76
C LEU A 104 60.16 -15.81 42.58
N PRO A 105 60.76 -16.30 41.47
CA PRO A 105 62.17 -16.06 41.18
C PRO A 105 62.51 -14.57 40.96
N GLU A 106 61.49 -13.72 40.73
CA GLU A 106 61.63 -12.25 40.74
C GLU A 106 61.70 -11.68 42.17
N ASP A 107 61.13 -12.37 43.18
CA ASP A 107 61.10 -11.94 44.59
C ASP A 107 62.43 -12.21 45.32
N GLU A 108 63.28 -13.14 44.84
CA GLU A 108 64.60 -13.39 45.44
C GLU A 108 65.55 -12.20 45.28
N GLN A 109 65.37 -11.37 44.23
CA GLN A 109 66.16 -10.15 44.05
C GLN A 109 65.74 -9.02 45.00
N THR A 110 64.48 -8.99 45.44
CA THR A 110 64.00 -8.02 46.43
C THR A 110 64.13 -8.49 47.87
N SER A 111 64.18 -9.82 48.09
CA SER A 111 64.26 -10.43 49.41
C SER A 111 65.70 -10.62 49.91
N THR A 112 66.69 -10.60 49.01
CA THR A 112 68.11 -10.73 49.37
C THR A 112 68.78 -9.36 49.55
N LEU A 113 68.16 -8.46 50.32
CA LEU A 113 68.93 -7.43 51.03
C LEU A 113 69.41 -8.05 52.33
N SER A 114 70.52 -8.79 52.25
CA SER A 114 71.35 -9.13 53.41
C SER A 114 71.82 -7.81 54.03
N PHE A 115 71.02 -7.26 54.94
CA PHE A 115 71.41 -6.14 55.78
C PHE A 115 72.47 -6.65 56.75
N GLY A 116 73.73 -6.53 56.35
CA GLY A 116 74.86 -6.68 57.27
C GLY A 116 74.72 -5.68 58.42
N ASP A 117 74.42 -6.20 59.61
CA ASP A 117 74.83 -5.78 60.97
C ASP A 117 74.97 -4.28 61.33
N SER A 118 74.36 -3.35 60.58
CA SER A 118 74.60 -1.90 60.77
C SER A 118 73.35 -1.00 60.73
N THR A 119 72.15 -1.54 60.55
CA THR A 119 70.92 -0.74 60.74
C THR A 119 70.50 -0.76 62.20
N SER A 120 70.44 0.42 62.82
CA SER A 120 69.86 0.60 64.15
C SER A 120 68.45 -0.01 64.16
N SER A 121 68.08 -0.71 65.23
CA SER A 121 66.75 -1.32 65.42
C SER A 121 65.59 -0.33 65.17
N GLU A 122 65.85 0.96 65.38
CA GLU A 122 64.93 2.06 65.09
C GLU A 122 64.62 2.22 63.59
N GLN A 123 65.62 2.07 62.71
CA GLN A 123 65.42 2.16 61.25
C GLN A 123 64.61 0.98 60.71
N GLN A 124 64.81 -0.22 61.26
CA GLN A 124 64.00 -1.41 60.92
C GLN A 124 62.53 -1.22 61.32
N LEU A 125 62.28 -0.63 62.49
CA LEU A 125 60.94 -0.28 62.97
C LEU A 125 60.23 0.72 62.05
N ILE A 126 60.93 1.75 61.58
CA ILE A 126 60.39 2.74 60.65
C ILE A 126 60.00 2.09 59.30
N LEU A 127 60.87 1.22 58.76
CA LEU A 127 60.59 0.50 57.51
C LEU A 127 59.38 -0.44 57.63
N ILE A 128 59.29 -1.21 58.72
CA ILE A 128 58.16 -2.09 58.98
C ILE A 128 56.87 -1.27 59.12
N ARG A 129 56.92 -0.13 59.83
CA ARG A 129 55.78 0.76 59.99
C ARG A 129 55.31 1.34 58.66
N SER A 130 56.23 1.85 57.84
CA SER A 130 55.90 2.38 56.52
C SER A 130 55.28 1.32 55.60
N ARG A 131 55.80 0.08 55.62
CA ARG A 131 55.23 -1.03 54.84
C ARG A 131 53.83 -1.42 55.32
N LEU A 132 53.60 -1.41 56.64
CA LEU A 132 52.28 -1.66 57.21
C LEU A 132 51.29 -0.56 56.82
N ASP A 133 51.69 0.71 56.95
CA ASP A 133 50.84 1.86 56.59
C ASP A 133 50.51 1.84 55.08
N GLN A 134 51.48 1.52 54.22
CA GLN A 134 51.27 1.33 52.78
C GLN A 134 50.27 0.19 52.51
N SER A 135 50.48 -0.99 53.12
CA SER A 135 49.58 -2.14 52.95
C SER A 135 48.16 -1.83 53.44
N MET A 136 48.01 -1.04 54.50
CA MET A 136 46.72 -0.58 54.99
C MET A 136 46.03 0.36 53.98
N GLU A 137 46.75 1.30 53.36
CA GLU A 137 46.16 2.17 52.34
C GLU A 137 45.77 1.38 51.08
N GLU A 138 46.62 0.47 50.61
CA GLU A 138 46.31 -0.42 49.48
C GLU A 138 45.06 -1.26 49.76
N SER A 139 44.88 -1.74 51.01
CA SER A 139 43.68 -2.46 51.42
C SER A 139 42.42 -1.57 51.36
N LEU A 140 42.54 -0.29 51.73
CA LEU A 140 41.44 0.66 51.62
C LEU A 140 41.11 0.97 50.16
N ASP A 141 42.11 1.12 49.29
CA ASP A 141 41.92 1.32 47.86
C ASP A 141 41.23 0.13 47.20
N LEU A 142 41.70 -1.08 47.45
CA LEU A 142 41.07 -2.32 46.96
C LEU A 142 39.62 -2.43 47.43
N LYS A 143 39.32 -2.00 48.66
CA LYS A 143 37.95 -1.98 49.17
C LYS A 143 37.07 -0.95 48.45
N ARG A 144 37.61 0.23 48.11
CA ARG A 144 36.91 1.25 47.30
C ARG A 144 36.63 0.70 45.90
N GLU A 145 37.61 0.05 45.28
CA GLU A 145 37.49 -0.51 43.94
C GLU A 145 36.49 -1.66 43.88
N LEU A 146 36.51 -2.56 44.87
CA LEU A 146 35.53 -3.64 45.00
C LEU A 146 34.09 -3.10 45.11
N LEU A 147 33.89 -2.00 45.83
CA LEU A 147 32.58 -1.35 45.90
C LEU A 147 32.16 -0.75 44.56
N ARG A 148 33.09 -0.17 43.79
CA ARG A 148 32.81 0.31 42.42
C ARG A 148 32.39 -0.84 41.51
N TYR A 149 33.17 -1.92 41.44
CA TYR A 149 32.82 -3.09 40.61
C TYR A 149 31.50 -3.72 41.03
N LYS A 150 31.21 -3.77 42.34
CA LYS A 150 29.91 -4.25 42.83
C LYS A 150 28.75 -3.38 42.35
N GLN A 151 28.94 -2.07 42.27
CA GLN A 151 27.91 -1.17 41.74
C GLN A 151 27.79 -1.29 40.23
N GLU A 152 28.90 -1.36 39.51
CA GLU A 152 28.92 -1.55 38.06
C GLU A 152 28.25 -2.86 37.65
N SER A 153 28.52 -3.96 38.38
CA SER A 153 27.85 -5.25 38.16
C SER A 153 26.33 -5.15 38.29
N ARG A 154 25.81 -4.39 39.28
CA ARG A 154 24.36 -4.16 39.40
C ARG A 154 23.82 -3.32 38.25
N ASN A 155 24.55 -2.28 37.84
CA ASN A 155 24.14 -1.43 36.72
C ASN A 155 24.08 -2.25 35.41
N LEU A 156 25.11 -3.05 35.14
CA LEU A 156 25.15 -3.94 33.97
C LEU A 156 24.02 -4.96 34.00
N GLN A 157 23.70 -5.52 35.17
CA GLN A 157 22.57 -6.44 35.32
C GLN A 157 21.23 -5.75 35.01
N ALA A 158 21.02 -4.53 35.51
CA ALA A 158 19.81 -3.76 35.20
C ALA A 158 19.70 -3.41 33.70
N ILE A 159 20.81 -3.05 33.06
CA ILE A 159 20.85 -2.82 31.61
C ILE A 159 20.53 -4.10 30.83
N LYS A 160 21.11 -5.24 31.23
CA LYS A 160 20.83 -6.54 30.63
C LYS A 160 19.34 -6.88 30.72
N ASP A 161 18.73 -6.70 31.89
CA ASP A 161 17.31 -7.02 32.10
C ASP A 161 16.41 -6.09 31.27
N ALA A 162 16.74 -4.81 31.17
CA ALA A 162 16.02 -3.85 30.33
C ALA A 162 16.13 -4.19 28.83
N LEU A 163 17.32 -4.59 28.36
CA LEU A 163 17.52 -5.03 26.98
C LEU A 163 16.77 -6.34 26.69
N GLN A 164 16.77 -7.29 27.62
CA GLN A 164 16.03 -8.54 27.50
C GLN A 164 14.52 -8.28 27.39
N GLN A 165 13.99 -7.36 28.20
CA GLN A 165 12.58 -6.97 28.12
C GLN A 165 12.24 -6.32 26.77
N ARG A 166 13.09 -5.41 26.27
CA ARG A 166 12.91 -4.79 24.95
C ARG A 166 12.95 -5.83 23.82
N MET A 167 13.84 -6.81 23.91
CA MET A 167 13.94 -7.91 22.94
C MET A 167 12.65 -8.74 22.92
N SER A 168 12.13 -9.13 24.08
CA SER A 168 10.85 -9.85 24.18
C SER A 168 9.68 -9.06 23.58
N VAL A 169 9.59 -7.75 23.83
CA VAL A 169 8.55 -6.90 23.21
C VAL A 169 8.70 -6.82 21.69
N GLN A 170 9.93 -6.78 21.18
CA GLN A 170 10.18 -6.83 19.75
C GLN A 170 9.80 -8.18 19.14
N GLU A 171 10.09 -9.29 19.82
CA GLU A 171 9.68 -10.64 19.39
C GLU A 171 8.16 -10.74 19.26
N ASP A 172 7.42 -10.22 20.24
CA ASP A 172 5.95 -10.18 20.21
C ASP A 172 5.42 -9.30 19.06
N SER A 173 6.03 -8.14 18.83
CA SER A 173 5.66 -7.26 17.72
C SER A 173 5.91 -7.92 16.35
N VAL A 174 7.03 -8.61 16.19
CA VAL A 174 7.33 -9.37 14.96
C VAL A 174 6.32 -10.49 14.74
N LEU A 175 5.93 -11.21 15.80
CA LEU A 175 4.91 -12.25 15.72
C LEU A 175 3.55 -11.67 15.30
N GLN A 176 3.17 -10.52 15.85
CA GLN A 176 1.94 -9.83 15.46
C GLN A 176 1.97 -9.42 13.99
N LEU A 177 3.05 -8.77 13.54
CA LEU A 177 3.20 -8.35 12.14
C LEU A 177 3.18 -9.54 11.18
N LYS A 178 3.78 -10.69 11.54
CA LYS A 178 3.67 -11.93 10.75
C LYS A 178 2.24 -12.42 10.63
N GLN A 179 1.45 -12.33 11.70
CA GLN A 179 0.05 -12.72 11.68
C GLN A 179 -0.80 -11.76 10.82
N GLU A 180 -0.56 -10.46 10.90
CA GLU A 180 -1.22 -9.45 10.07
C GLU A 180 -0.86 -9.59 8.59
N LEU A 181 0.42 -9.84 8.28
CA LEU A 181 0.87 -10.12 6.91
C LEU A 181 0.18 -11.35 6.33
N LEU A 182 0.02 -12.42 7.12
CA LEU A 182 -0.67 -13.62 6.67
C LEU A 182 -2.14 -13.35 6.34
N ARG A 183 -2.85 -12.63 7.22
CA ARG A 183 -4.25 -12.22 6.98
C ARG A 183 -4.36 -11.39 5.70
N SER A 184 -3.52 -10.35 5.57
CA SER A 184 -3.52 -9.48 4.39
C SER A 184 -3.17 -10.25 3.11
N SER A 185 -2.29 -11.25 3.18
CA SER A 185 -1.97 -12.10 2.04
C SER A 185 -3.15 -12.95 1.59
N MET A 186 -3.92 -13.50 2.53
CA MET A 186 -5.12 -14.27 2.21
C MET A 186 -6.19 -13.38 1.57
N ASP A 187 -6.44 -12.20 2.14
CA ASP A 187 -7.40 -11.24 1.57
C ASP A 187 -7.00 -10.82 0.14
N ARG A 188 -5.70 -10.63 -0.09
CA ARG A 188 -5.16 -10.31 -1.43
C ARG A 188 -5.39 -11.45 -2.42
N GLU A 189 -5.16 -12.70 -2.02
CA GLU A 189 -5.40 -13.87 -2.88
C GLU A 189 -6.90 -14.03 -3.19
N GLU A 190 -7.78 -13.77 -2.22
CA GLU A 190 -9.22 -13.79 -2.43
C GLU A 190 -9.66 -12.72 -3.44
N LEU A 191 -9.18 -11.48 -3.29
CA LEU A 191 -9.46 -10.39 -4.23
C LEU A 191 -8.87 -10.67 -5.63
N GLU A 192 -7.70 -11.28 -5.70
CA GLU A 192 -7.09 -11.70 -6.96
C GLU A 192 -7.96 -12.77 -7.66
N GLY A 193 -8.47 -13.75 -6.92
CA GLY A 193 -9.44 -14.72 -7.42
C GLY A 193 -10.73 -14.07 -7.95
N GLN A 194 -11.26 -13.09 -7.22
CA GLN A 194 -12.44 -12.33 -7.66
C GLN A 194 -12.16 -11.52 -8.94
N ASN A 195 -10.98 -10.90 -9.05
CA ASN A 195 -10.58 -10.15 -10.24
C ASN A 195 -10.49 -11.04 -11.48
N VAL A 196 -9.85 -12.21 -11.36
CA VAL A 196 -9.77 -13.18 -12.47
C VAL A 196 -11.15 -13.61 -12.95
N GLU A 197 -12.08 -13.86 -12.03
CA GLU A 197 -13.45 -14.23 -12.39
C GLU A 197 -14.23 -13.08 -13.05
N LEU A 198 -14.00 -11.84 -12.63
CA LEU A 198 -14.57 -10.65 -13.27
C LEU A 198 -14.01 -10.46 -14.68
N GLU A 199 -12.70 -10.63 -14.88
CA GLU A 199 -12.06 -10.56 -16.20
C GLU A 199 -12.60 -11.62 -17.16
N ARG A 200 -12.82 -12.84 -16.65
CA ARG A 200 -13.46 -13.92 -17.42
C ARG A 200 -14.87 -13.52 -17.87
N LYS A 201 -15.69 -12.97 -16.97
CA LYS A 201 -17.04 -12.49 -17.28
C LYS A 201 -17.03 -11.33 -18.28
N LEU A 202 -16.09 -10.39 -18.17
CA LEU A 202 -15.92 -9.29 -19.11
C LEU A 202 -15.54 -9.81 -20.50
N SER A 203 -14.62 -10.77 -20.57
CA SER A 203 -14.21 -11.41 -21.82
C SER A 203 -15.37 -12.14 -22.51
N GLU A 204 -16.18 -12.85 -21.73
CA GLU A 204 -17.39 -13.51 -22.20
C GLU A 204 -18.44 -12.52 -22.74
N ARG A 205 -18.67 -11.41 -22.01
CA ARG A 205 -19.55 -10.31 -22.46
C ARG A 205 -19.04 -9.66 -23.76
N ASN A 206 -17.75 -9.42 -23.87
CA ASN A 206 -17.13 -8.86 -25.07
C ASN A 206 -17.24 -9.80 -26.28
N ARG A 207 -17.09 -11.10 -26.05
CA ARG A 207 -17.34 -12.11 -27.08
C ARG A 207 -18.78 -12.07 -27.57
N LEU A 208 -19.76 -12.09 -26.67
CA LEU A 208 -21.18 -12.00 -27.02
C LEU A 208 -21.51 -10.69 -27.74
N LEU A 209 -20.96 -9.55 -27.30
CA LEU A 209 -21.10 -8.27 -28.01
C LEU A 209 -20.57 -8.35 -29.44
N THR A 210 -19.46 -9.05 -29.65
CA THR A 210 -18.90 -9.25 -31.00
C THR A 210 -19.81 -10.13 -31.86
N GLU A 211 -20.40 -11.18 -31.29
CA GLU A 211 -21.38 -12.03 -31.96
C GLU A 211 -22.63 -11.24 -32.35
N TYR A 212 -23.22 -10.47 -31.42
CA TYR A 212 -24.38 -9.62 -31.72
C TYR A 212 -24.10 -8.54 -32.76
N LYS A 213 -22.91 -7.91 -32.74
CA LYS A 213 -22.50 -6.97 -33.79
C LYS A 213 -22.45 -7.64 -35.17
N LYS A 214 -21.96 -8.89 -35.24
CA LYS A 214 -21.94 -9.65 -36.50
C LYS A 214 -23.36 -9.97 -36.98
N GLU A 215 -24.25 -10.38 -36.08
CA GLU A 215 -25.66 -10.64 -36.42
C GLU A 215 -26.39 -9.39 -36.90
N LEU A 216 -26.19 -8.25 -36.23
CA LEU A 216 -26.72 -6.95 -36.67
C LEU A 216 -26.23 -6.61 -38.09
N GLY A 217 -24.93 -6.71 -38.34
CA GLY A 217 -24.38 -6.46 -39.68
C GLY A 217 -24.83 -7.46 -40.76
N GLN A 218 -25.29 -8.66 -40.39
CA GLN A 218 -25.94 -9.58 -41.31
C GLN A 218 -27.39 -9.15 -41.61
N LYS A 219 -28.15 -8.77 -40.57
CA LYS A 219 -29.52 -8.26 -40.71
C LYS A 219 -29.56 -6.98 -41.53
N ASP A 220 -28.63 -6.06 -41.33
CA ASP A 220 -28.53 -4.82 -42.11
C ASP A 220 -28.29 -5.09 -43.59
N ARG A 221 -27.42 -6.06 -43.93
CA ARG A 221 -27.20 -6.49 -45.31
C ARG A 221 -28.45 -7.09 -45.94
N LEU A 222 -29.20 -7.91 -45.20
CA LEU A 222 -30.46 -8.48 -45.67
C LEU A 222 -31.52 -7.39 -45.90
N LEU A 223 -31.63 -6.44 -44.97
CA LEU A 223 -32.54 -5.29 -45.10
C LEU A 223 -32.19 -4.45 -46.33
N GLN A 224 -30.90 -4.15 -46.54
CA GLN A 224 -30.44 -3.41 -47.72
C GLN A 224 -30.76 -4.17 -49.03
N GLN A 225 -30.64 -5.50 -49.02
CA GLN A 225 -31.02 -6.34 -50.16
C GLN A 225 -32.54 -6.34 -50.42
N GLN A 226 -33.37 -6.33 -49.37
CA GLN A 226 -34.82 -6.22 -49.52
C GLN A 226 -35.23 -4.83 -50.01
N GLN A 227 -34.58 -3.78 -49.51
CA GLN A 227 -34.81 -2.40 -49.94
C GLN A 227 -34.48 -2.23 -51.41
N SER A 228 -33.34 -2.74 -51.90
CA SER A 228 -32.98 -2.64 -53.32
C SER A 228 -33.97 -3.40 -54.22
N LYS A 229 -34.46 -4.57 -53.78
CA LYS A 229 -35.52 -5.30 -54.48
C LYS A 229 -36.82 -4.51 -54.54
N LEU A 230 -37.19 -3.80 -53.47
CA LEU A 230 -38.38 -2.95 -53.43
C LEU A 230 -38.21 -1.77 -54.39
N ASP A 231 -37.06 -1.10 -54.37
CA ASP A 231 -36.76 0.02 -55.25
C ASP A 231 -36.77 -0.39 -56.73
N ASP A 232 -36.22 -1.56 -57.06
CA ASP A 232 -36.26 -2.13 -58.42
C ASP A 232 -37.70 -2.48 -58.85
N ALA A 233 -38.52 -3.02 -57.94
CA ALA A 233 -39.93 -3.29 -58.21
C ALA A 233 -40.70 -1.99 -58.45
N LEU A 234 -40.45 -0.95 -57.65
CA LEU A 234 -41.02 0.39 -57.84
C LEU A 234 -40.61 1.00 -59.19
N ARG A 235 -39.34 0.88 -59.61
CA ARG A 235 -38.89 1.33 -60.94
C ARG A 235 -39.61 0.58 -62.06
N ARG A 236 -39.73 -0.74 -61.98
CA ARG A 236 -40.45 -1.55 -62.98
C ARG A 236 -41.92 -1.15 -63.09
N ILE A 237 -42.57 -0.88 -61.96
CA ILE A 237 -43.93 -0.35 -61.93
C ILE A 237 -43.97 1.01 -62.63
N SER A 238 -43.08 1.94 -62.27
CA SER A 238 -43.01 3.27 -62.90
C SER A 238 -42.75 3.17 -64.42
N GLU A 239 -41.85 2.31 -64.87
CA GLU A 239 -41.58 2.02 -66.29
C GLU A 239 -42.80 1.42 -67.00
N SER A 240 -43.58 0.58 -66.32
CA SER A 240 -44.83 0.03 -66.85
C SER A 240 -45.91 1.11 -66.99
N TYR A 241 -46.00 2.04 -66.03
CA TYR A 241 -46.85 3.24 -66.13
C TYR A 241 -46.41 4.15 -67.28
N HIS A 242 -45.11 4.38 -67.47
CA HIS A 242 -44.60 5.16 -68.60
C HIS A 242 -44.85 4.49 -69.96
N ARG A 243 -44.76 3.15 -70.05
CA ARG A 243 -45.13 2.40 -71.27
C ARG A 243 -46.62 2.42 -71.58
N LEU A 244 -47.48 2.46 -70.57
CA LEU A 244 -48.93 2.58 -70.72
C LEU A 244 -49.40 4.04 -70.92
N SER A 245 -48.55 5.03 -70.64
CA SER A 245 -48.86 6.46 -70.82
C SER A 245 -48.73 6.95 -72.28
N GLY A 246 -48.47 6.05 -73.24
CA GLY A 246 -48.46 6.33 -74.68
C GLY A 246 -49.79 6.08 -75.41
N CYS A 247 -50.86 5.69 -74.69
CA CYS A 247 -52.21 5.60 -75.22
C CYS A 247 -53.18 6.45 -74.37
N GLU A 248 -53.99 7.25 -75.06
CA GLU A 248 -54.92 8.22 -74.49
C GLU A 248 -56.08 7.58 -73.71
N ASN A 249 -56.51 8.28 -72.64
CA ASN A 249 -57.74 8.10 -71.84
C ASN A 249 -57.86 6.77 -71.06
N ASN A 250 -58.46 6.70 -69.86
CA ASN A 250 -59.62 7.42 -69.36
C ASN A 250 -59.58 7.40 -67.82
N GLY A 251 -60.14 8.44 -67.19
CA GLY A 251 -60.09 8.63 -65.74
C GLY A 251 -60.82 7.55 -64.95
N TYR A 252 -60.22 7.16 -63.82
CA TYR A 252 -60.89 6.74 -62.59
C TYR A 252 -59.86 6.85 -61.45
N SER A 253 -59.88 7.97 -60.72
CA SER A 253 -59.25 8.02 -59.38
C SER A 253 -60.28 7.50 -58.38
N HIS A 254 -60.12 6.24 -57.98
CA HIS A 254 -60.79 5.70 -56.80
C HIS A 254 -59.79 5.77 -55.62
N MET A 255 -59.81 6.87 -54.88
CA MET A 255 -59.17 6.96 -53.57
C MET A 255 -59.98 6.09 -52.60
N MET A 256 -59.44 4.93 -52.21
CA MET A 256 -59.96 4.17 -51.07
C MET A 256 -59.52 4.88 -49.79
N ASP A 257 -60.49 5.42 -49.07
CA ASP A 257 -60.31 6.02 -47.75
C ASP A 257 -60.25 4.91 -46.68
N THR A 258 -59.09 4.25 -46.58
CA THR A 258 -58.77 3.26 -45.54
C THR A 258 -57.76 3.83 -44.54
N SER A 259 -57.95 5.06 -44.07
CA SER A 259 -57.02 5.69 -43.13
C SER A 259 -57.54 5.87 -41.70
N SER A 260 -58.79 5.50 -41.39
CA SER A 260 -59.35 5.76 -40.05
C SER A 260 -59.25 4.60 -39.05
N ALA A 261 -59.07 3.34 -39.50
CA ALA A 261 -58.95 2.19 -38.60
C ALA A 261 -57.50 1.84 -38.19
N VAL A 262 -56.50 2.21 -39.01
CA VAL A 262 -55.09 1.84 -38.78
C VAL A 262 -54.44 2.71 -37.69
N PHE A 263 -54.93 3.93 -37.48
CA PHE A 263 -54.40 4.84 -36.46
C PHE A 263 -54.79 4.46 -35.02
N GLN A 264 -55.93 3.82 -34.82
CA GLN A 264 -56.37 3.41 -33.47
C GLN A 264 -55.66 2.15 -32.96
N HIS A 265 -55.19 1.27 -33.86
CA HIS A 265 -54.41 0.09 -33.46
C HIS A 265 -52.97 0.45 -33.08
N ARG A 266 -52.35 1.39 -33.83
CA ARG A 266 -50.95 1.77 -33.63
C ARG A 266 -50.69 2.44 -32.26
N ILE A 267 -51.64 3.23 -31.76
CA ILE A 267 -51.53 3.89 -30.44
C ILE A 267 -51.66 2.88 -29.30
N GLY A 268 -52.53 1.87 -29.45
CA GLY A 268 -52.68 0.78 -28.47
C GLY A 268 -51.41 -0.07 -28.36
N ASP A 269 -50.80 -0.39 -29.50
CA ASP A 269 -49.56 -1.18 -29.57
C ASP A 269 -48.36 -0.42 -28.96
N GLU A 270 -48.23 0.87 -29.24
CA GLU A 270 -47.18 1.72 -28.66
C GLU A 270 -47.34 1.90 -27.14
N LEU A 271 -48.59 2.03 -26.65
CA LEU A 271 -48.87 2.10 -25.22
C LEU A 271 -48.62 0.76 -24.51
N GLN A 272 -48.90 -0.35 -25.18
CA GLN A 272 -48.60 -1.68 -24.65
C GLN A 272 -47.09 -1.89 -24.57
N LEU A 273 -46.33 -1.45 -25.57
CA LEU A 273 -44.87 -1.47 -25.55
C LEU A 273 -44.28 -0.63 -24.40
N VAL A 274 -44.86 0.56 -24.12
CA VAL A 274 -44.46 1.39 -22.97
C VAL A 274 -44.76 0.70 -21.64
N ARG A 275 -45.92 0.03 -21.52
CA ARG A 275 -46.27 -0.75 -20.32
C ARG A 275 -45.34 -1.94 -20.12
N ASP A 276 -44.95 -2.62 -21.20
CA ASP A 276 -44.04 -3.76 -21.13
C ASP A 276 -42.60 -3.31 -20.82
N ALA A 277 -42.18 -2.15 -21.34
CA ALA A 277 -40.90 -1.54 -20.98
C ALA A 277 -40.84 -1.12 -19.51
N LEU A 278 -41.91 -0.52 -18.97
CA LEU A 278 -42.00 -0.16 -17.54
C LEU A 278 -42.01 -1.40 -16.65
N ARG A 279 -42.68 -2.48 -17.06
CA ARG A 279 -42.66 -3.78 -16.35
C ARG A 279 -41.27 -4.41 -16.36
N SER A 280 -40.60 -4.44 -17.51
CA SER A 280 -39.22 -4.96 -17.61
C SER A 280 -38.24 -4.12 -16.78
N LEU A 281 -38.46 -2.81 -16.68
CA LEU A 281 -37.67 -1.93 -15.84
C LEU A 281 -37.93 -2.19 -14.34
N ARG A 282 -39.18 -2.45 -13.95
CA ARG A 282 -39.55 -2.86 -12.60
C ARG A 282 -38.86 -4.16 -12.19
N ASP A 283 -38.78 -5.14 -13.09
CA ASP A 283 -38.12 -6.43 -12.84
C ASP A 283 -36.58 -6.30 -12.69
N SER A 284 -36.00 -5.18 -13.12
CA SER A 284 -34.57 -4.89 -12.95
C SER A 284 -34.21 -4.34 -11.55
N PHE A 285 -35.21 -3.96 -10.75
CA PHE A 285 -35.03 -3.44 -9.39
C PHE A 285 -35.49 -4.45 -8.32
N SER A 286 -34.83 -4.46 -7.17
CA SER A 286 -35.23 -5.31 -6.03
C SER A 286 -36.60 -4.89 -5.47
N GLY A 287 -37.38 -5.80 -4.89
CA GLY A 287 -38.77 -5.52 -4.47
C GLY A 287 -38.97 -4.41 -3.42
N HIS A 288 -37.90 -3.87 -2.84
CA HIS A 288 -37.93 -2.77 -1.85
C HIS A 288 -37.20 -1.52 -2.34
N ASP A 289 -36.95 -1.40 -3.65
CA ASP A 289 -36.27 -0.24 -4.22
C ASP A 289 -37.15 1.04 -4.15
N PRO A 290 -36.65 2.17 -3.60
CA PRO A 290 -37.38 3.44 -3.59
C PRO A 290 -37.83 3.92 -4.98
N GLN A 291 -37.18 3.47 -6.06
CA GLN A 291 -37.50 3.86 -7.44
C GLN A 291 -38.81 3.25 -7.96
N HIS A 292 -39.37 2.23 -7.28
CA HIS A 292 -40.68 1.67 -7.64
C HIS A 292 -41.80 2.71 -7.57
N HIS A 293 -41.78 3.61 -6.58
CA HIS A 293 -42.78 4.68 -6.47
C HIS A 293 -42.74 5.65 -7.66
N THR A 294 -41.54 5.91 -8.19
CA THR A 294 -41.35 6.73 -9.39
C THR A 294 -41.95 6.05 -10.61
N LEU A 295 -41.74 4.73 -10.76
CA LEU A 295 -42.35 3.92 -11.82
C LEU A 295 -43.88 3.91 -11.72
N ASP A 296 -44.43 3.78 -10.51
CA ASP A 296 -45.88 3.82 -10.26
C ASP A 296 -46.48 5.18 -10.68
N THR A 297 -45.80 6.28 -10.33
CA THR A 297 -46.21 7.64 -10.68
C THR A 297 -46.20 7.85 -12.21
N LEU A 298 -45.22 7.27 -12.90
CA LEU A 298 -45.13 7.31 -14.36
C LEU A 298 -46.22 6.46 -15.03
N GLU A 299 -46.46 5.24 -14.54
CA GLU A 299 -47.55 4.39 -15.03
C GLU A 299 -48.91 5.08 -14.89
N GLN A 300 -49.15 5.75 -13.76
CA GLN A 300 -50.36 6.50 -13.51
C GLN A 300 -50.47 7.76 -14.38
N GLY A 301 -49.35 8.45 -14.65
CA GLY A 301 -49.28 9.57 -15.58
C GLY A 301 -49.61 9.18 -17.02
N VAL A 302 -49.09 8.04 -17.48
CA VAL A 302 -49.39 7.47 -18.80
C VAL A 302 -50.86 7.06 -18.88
N ALA A 303 -51.41 6.39 -17.87
CA ALA A 303 -52.82 6.04 -17.82
C ALA A 303 -53.75 7.28 -17.89
N SER A 304 -53.41 8.34 -17.14
CA SER A 304 -54.14 9.61 -17.18
C SER A 304 -54.07 10.28 -18.56
N LEU A 305 -52.94 10.21 -19.25
CA LEU A 305 -52.79 10.75 -20.59
C LEU A 305 -53.66 9.99 -21.61
N VAL A 306 -53.73 8.66 -21.50
CA VAL A 306 -54.56 7.80 -22.34
C VAL A 306 -56.05 8.11 -22.14
N ASP A 307 -56.50 8.26 -20.89
CA ASP A 307 -57.88 8.64 -20.60
C ASP A 307 -58.21 10.05 -21.12
N ARG A 308 -57.27 11.01 -21.03
CA ARG A 308 -57.43 12.33 -21.64
C ARG A 308 -57.50 12.26 -23.17
N LEU A 309 -56.69 11.43 -23.81
CA LEU A 309 -56.72 11.22 -25.26
C LEU A 309 -58.06 10.63 -25.71
N HIS A 310 -58.53 9.56 -25.08
CA HIS A 310 -59.81 8.94 -25.40
C HIS A 310 -61.00 9.88 -25.12
N THR A 311 -60.98 10.65 -24.04
CA THR A 311 -62.04 11.64 -23.75
C THR A 311 -62.02 12.81 -24.74
N THR A 312 -60.85 13.28 -25.19
CA THR A 312 -60.74 14.31 -26.23
C THR A 312 -61.18 13.84 -27.61
N GLU A 313 -60.93 12.56 -27.95
CA GLU A 313 -61.38 11.97 -29.22
C GLU A 313 -62.88 11.71 -29.24
N ASN A 314 -63.47 11.26 -28.12
CA ASN A 314 -64.91 11.11 -27.96
C ASN A 314 -65.64 12.48 -27.95
N LYS A 315 -65.02 13.52 -27.39
CA LYS A 315 -65.56 14.88 -27.40
C LYS A 315 -65.59 15.51 -28.80
N LYS A 316 -64.62 15.21 -29.67
CA LYS A 316 -64.62 15.61 -31.09
C LYS A 316 -65.74 14.95 -31.92
N ARG A 317 -66.20 13.75 -31.54
CA ARG A 317 -67.35 13.10 -32.20
C ARG A 317 -68.69 13.70 -31.76
N GLN A 318 -68.77 14.29 -30.57
CA GLN A 318 -70.03 14.79 -29.99
C GLN A 318 -70.32 16.27 -30.34
N GLU A 319 -69.35 17.05 -30.82
CA GLU A 319 -69.55 18.46 -31.22
C GLU A 319 -70.28 18.66 -32.57
N ARG A 320 -70.61 17.59 -33.32
CA ARG A 320 -71.48 17.69 -34.52
C ARG A 320 -72.98 17.74 -34.22
N LYS A 321 -73.42 17.78 -32.96
CA LYS A 321 -74.85 17.91 -32.63
C LYS A 321 -75.10 18.67 -31.33
N GLY A 322 -75.37 19.97 -31.45
CA GLY A 322 -76.31 20.70 -30.58
C GLY A 322 -75.79 21.29 -29.27
N SER A 323 -75.46 22.58 -29.32
CA SER A 323 -76.03 23.67 -28.50
C SER A 323 -76.23 23.55 -26.98
N THR A 324 -75.62 24.53 -26.29
CA THR A 324 -76.06 25.26 -25.08
C THR A 324 -75.78 24.75 -23.65
N ARG A 325 -75.25 25.72 -22.88
CA ARG A 325 -75.36 26.00 -21.43
C ARG A 325 -74.41 25.29 -20.45
N SER A 326 -73.50 26.10 -19.90
CA SER A 326 -73.08 26.06 -18.48
C SER A 326 -74.27 26.46 -17.59
N PRO A 327 -74.36 26.03 -16.30
CA PRO A 327 -73.56 26.67 -15.24
C PRO A 327 -73.22 25.81 -13.98
N GLY A 328 -72.04 26.05 -13.41
CA GLY A 328 -71.91 26.60 -12.05
C GLY A 328 -71.75 25.71 -10.80
N ARG A 329 -70.73 26.08 -10.01
CA ARG A 329 -70.55 26.00 -8.52
C ARG A 329 -70.01 24.66 -7.96
N LYS A 330 -69.10 24.60 -6.96
CA LYS A 330 -68.59 25.58 -5.97
C LYS A 330 -67.39 25.00 -5.17
N ALA A 331 -66.52 25.91 -4.67
CA ALA A 331 -65.77 25.89 -3.39
C ALA A 331 -64.62 24.87 -3.18
N ASN A 332 -63.47 25.15 -2.51
CA ASN A 332 -62.99 26.27 -1.68
C ASN A 332 -61.50 26.05 -1.27
N HIS A 333 -60.74 27.14 -1.07
CA HIS A 333 -59.74 27.42 0.03
C HIS A 333 -58.46 26.54 0.13
N THR A 334 -57.20 27.01 0.23
CA THR A 334 -56.60 28.10 1.04
C THR A 334 -55.15 28.40 0.58
N ASP A 335 -54.71 29.67 0.69
CA ASP A 335 -53.38 30.25 1.03
C ASP A 335 -52.09 29.41 0.80
N ARG A 336 -51.12 29.83 -0.03
CA ARG A 336 -50.10 30.88 0.16
C ARG A 336 -49.49 30.95 1.57
N GLU A 337 -48.27 30.44 1.72
CA GLU A 337 -47.14 31.00 2.49
C GLU A 337 -45.92 30.07 2.31
N SER A 338 -44.87 30.52 1.62
CA SER A 338 -43.62 31.03 2.23
C SER A 338 -42.53 29.95 2.36
N TRP A 339 -41.50 30.05 1.52
CA TRP A 339 -40.15 29.51 1.80
C TRP A 339 -39.57 30.22 3.05
N PRO A 340 -38.58 29.68 3.81
CA PRO A 340 -37.34 29.11 3.26
C PRO A 340 -36.53 28.05 4.08
N SER A 341 -35.44 27.61 3.44
CA SER A 341 -34.11 27.25 3.99
C SER A 341 -33.83 25.92 4.72
N SER A 342 -32.77 25.28 4.21
CA SER A 342 -31.70 24.56 4.93
C SER A 342 -32.02 23.22 5.62
N SER A 343 -31.61 22.13 4.98
CA SER A 343 -31.04 20.97 5.67
C SER A 343 -29.99 20.29 4.81
N LYS A 344 -28.72 20.48 5.19
CA LYS A 344 -27.58 19.65 4.79
C LYS A 344 -27.81 18.21 5.27
N ILE A 345 -27.70 17.24 4.37
CA ILE A 345 -27.27 15.83 4.56
C ILE A 345 -27.14 15.31 3.12
N ALA A 346 -25.95 15.31 2.54
CA ALA A 346 -24.91 14.29 2.62
C ALA A 346 -25.32 12.93 2.00
N HIS A 347 -24.52 12.54 1.00
CA HIS A 347 -24.37 11.22 0.38
C HIS A 347 -25.05 11.03 -0.97
N SER A 348 -24.25 11.18 -2.04
CA SER A 348 -24.16 10.20 -3.13
C SER A 348 -22.96 10.52 -4.02
N HIS A 349 -21.98 9.63 -3.96
CA HIS A 349 -20.94 9.49 -4.98
C HIS A 349 -21.60 8.89 -6.22
N SER A 350 -21.63 9.60 -7.35
CA SER A 350 -21.43 9.10 -8.72
C SER A 350 -21.73 10.17 -9.79
N SER A 351 -20.66 10.66 -10.44
CA SER A 351 -20.49 11.19 -11.81
C SER A 351 -21.35 12.39 -12.31
N PRO A 352 -20.81 13.41 -13.04
CA PRO A 352 -19.96 13.26 -14.24
C PRO A 352 -18.82 14.31 -14.40
N VAL A 353 -17.98 14.08 -15.40
CA VAL A 353 -17.02 15.04 -15.98
C VAL A 353 -17.73 16.34 -16.35
N LEU A 354 -17.30 17.46 -15.77
CA LEU A 354 -16.99 18.77 -16.39
C LEU A 354 -16.71 19.81 -15.28
N SER A 355 -15.46 20.26 -15.18
CA SER A 355 -14.98 21.41 -14.39
C SER A 355 -15.21 21.37 -12.87
N VAL A 356 -14.57 20.41 -12.18
CA VAL A 356 -14.30 20.58 -10.74
C VAL A 356 -13.01 21.37 -10.64
N ALA A 357 -13.08 22.58 -10.09
CA ALA A 357 -11.87 23.28 -9.64
C ALA A 357 -11.03 22.29 -8.83
N ALA A 358 -9.81 21.99 -9.28
CA ALA A 358 -8.98 20.97 -8.66
C ALA A 358 -8.88 21.26 -7.16
N SER A 359 -9.36 20.34 -6.32
CA SER A 359 -9.43 20.54 -4.87
C SER A 359 -8.68 19.44 -4.14
N THR A 360 -7.92 19.81 -3.11
CA THR A 360 -7.12 18.89 -2.31
C THR A 360 -7.75 18.69 -0.95
N LYS A 361 -7.94 17.42 -0.56
CA LYS A 361 -8.37 17.03 0.79
C LYS A 361 -7.19 17.12 1.75
N VAL A 362 -7.41 17.80 2.87
CA VAL A 362 -6.40 18.04 3.89
C VAL A 362 -6.92 17.54 5.24
N LEU A 363 -6.20 16.59 5.83
CA LEU A 363 -6.44 16.07 7.17
C LEU A 363 -5.37 16.64 8.11
N TYR A 364 -5.76 17.36 9.16
CA TYR A 364 -4.79 17.93 10.09
C TYR A 364 -5.09 17.61 11.55
N TYR A 365 -4.01 17.36 12.31
CA TYR A 365 -4.02 17.08 13.74
C TYR A 365 -3.54 18.30 14.50
N THR A 366 -4.08 18.52 15.70
CA THR A 366 -3.69 19.65 16.57
C THR A 366 -3.65 19.18 18.01
N ASP A 367 -2.74 19.70 18.83
CA ASP A 367 -2.56 19.24 20.22
C ASP A 367 -3.80 19.39 21.11
N ARG A 368 -4.72 20.28 20.72
CA ARG A 368 -5.96 20.56 21.45
C ARG A 368 -7.07 19.52 21.21
N SER A 369 -6.91 18.64 20.23
CA SER A 369 -7.97 17.70 19.81
C SER A 369 -7.39 16.36 19.35
N LEU A 370 -7.85 15.28 19.97
CA LEU A 370 -7.52 13.91 19.55
C LEU A 370 -8.17 13.52 18.22
N THR A 371 -9.26 14.19 17.84
CA THR A 371 -9.92 13.99 16.55
C THR A 371 -9.29 14.90 15.48
N PRO A 372 -8.83 14.36 14.33
CA PRO A 372 -8.32 15.18 13.25
C PRO A 372 -9.43 15.96 12.57
N PHE A 373 -9.05 17.10 12.00
CA PHE A 373 -9.94 17.96 11.23
C PHE A 373 -9.73 17.75 9.74
N LEU A 374 -10.81 17.83 8.97
CA LEU A 374 -10.79 17.67 7.52
C LEU A 374 -11.23 18.98 6.85
N VAL A 375 -10.39 19.51 5.96
CA VAL A 375 -10.69 20.69 5.14
C VAL A 375 -10.38 20.41 3.67
N ASN A 376 -11.04 21.12 2.76
CA ASN A 376 -10.79 21.05 1.32
C ASN A 376 -10.23 22.38 0.84
N ILE A 377 -9.05 22.37 0.22
CA ILE A 377 -8.44 23.55 -0.40
C ILE A 377 -8.77 23.51 -1.89
N PRO A 378 -9.34 24.58 -2.49
CA PRO A 378 -9.68 24.62 -3.92
C PRO A 378 -8.45 24.87 -4.81
N LYS A 379 -7.39 24.09 -4.60
CA LYS A 379 -6.18 24.02 -5.43
C LYS A 379 -5.77 22.58 -5.64
N ARG A 380 -5.07 22.31 -6.75
CA ARG A 380 -4.55 20.97 -7.08
C ARG A 380 -3.39 20.60 -6.15
N LEU A 381 -3.29 19.32 -5.80
CA LEU A 381 -2.13 18.80 -5.07
C LEU A 381 -0.87 19.04 -5.91
N GLY A 382 0.14 19.68 -5.31
CA GLY A 382 1.34 20.20 -6.00
C GLY A 382 1.30 21.72 -6.28
N GLU A 383 0.15 22.37 -6.15
CA GLU A 383 0.00 23.85 -6.21
C GLU A 383 -0.40 24.45 -4.86
N VAL A 384 -0.80 23.61 -3.90
CA VAL A 384 -1.17 24.04 -2.55
C VAL A 384 0.09 24.49 -1.81
N THR A 385 0.12 25.73 -1.37
CA THR A 385 1.22 26.26 -0.55
C THR A 385 0.88 26.28 0.93
N LEU A 386 1.89 26.51 1.77
CA LEU A 386 1.69 26.70 3.21
C LEU A 386 0.72 27.85 3.53
N GLN A 387 0.78 28.95 2.77
CA GLN A 387 -0.15 30.06 2.92
C GLN A 387 -1.61 29.63 2.70
N ASP A 388 -1.87 28.81 1.68
CA ASP A 388 -3.22 28.30 1.41
C ASP A 388 -3.74 27.43 2.54
N PHE A 389 -2.86 26.60 3.11
CA PHE A 389 -3.17 25.77 4.26
C PHE A 389 -3.46 26.61 5.50
N LYS A 390 -2.62 27.61 5.80
CA LYS A 390 -2.83 28.55 6.91
C LYS A 390 -4.17 29.28 6.78
N ALA A 391 -4.50 29.76 5.58
CA ALA A 391 -5.77 30.41 5.28
C ALA A 391 -6.97 29.46 5.45
N ALA A 392 -6.82 28.17 5.12
CA ALA A 392 -7.87 27.17 5.25
C ALA A 392 -8.09 26.70 6.70
N VAL A 393 -7.05 26.69 7.53
CA VAL A 393 -7.10 26.29 8.94
C VAL A 393 -7.56 27.43 9.85
N ASP A 394 -7.37 28.69 9.42
CA ASP A 394 -7.81 29.91 10.11
C ASP A 394 -7.48 29.93 11.61
N ARG A 395 -6.22 29.61 11.94
CA ARG A 395 -5.71 29.62 13.32
C ARG A 395 -4.75 30.79 13.53
N HIS A 396 -5.02 31.52 14.60
CA HIS A 396 -4.23 32.67 15.03
C HIS A 396 -3.23 32.23 16.11
N GLY A 397 -1.93 32.39 15.87
CA GLY A 397 -0.86 31.98 16.79
C GLY A 397 0.44 31.61 16.07
N SER A 398 1.51 31.37 16.83
CA SER A 398 2.74 30.76 16.31
C SER A 398 2.56 29.24 16.31
N PHE A 399 2.66 28.62 15.14
CA PHE A 399 2.52 27.18 14.99
C PHE A 399 3.64 26.65 14.09
N ARG A 400 4.07 25.41 14.37
CA ARG A 400 4.92 24.63 13.48
C ARG A 400 4.07 23.65 12.68
N TYR A 401 4.35 23.57 11.39
CA TYR A 401 3.55 22.82 10.43
C TYR A 401 4.37 21.66 9.88
N HIS A 402 3.99 20.45 10.28
CA HIS A 402 4.60 19.23 9.78
C HIS A 402 3.65 18.52 8.83
N PHE A 403 4.16 17.97 7.74
CA PHE A 403 3.38 17.29 6.73
C PHE A 403 3.89 15.87 6.52
N LYS A 404 2.98 14.93 6.31
CA LYS A 404 3.36 13.56 5.95
C LYS A 404 3.83 13.57 4.51
N SER A 405 5.07 13.16 4.27
CA SER A 405 5.63 13.07 2.92
C SER A 405 6.36 11.75 2.71
N LEU A 406 6.64 11.45 1.44
CA LEU A 406 7.41 10.28 1.03
C LEU A 406 8.79 10.74 0.56
N ASP A 407 9.79 10.51 1.39
CA ASP A 407 11.18 10.75 1.08
C ASP A 407 11.76 9.55 0.28
N PRO A 408 12.53 9.78 -0.80
CA PRO A 408 13.09 8.71 -1.63
C PRO A 408 14.06 7.76 -0.90
N GLU A 409 14.75 8.24 0.13
CA GLU A 409 15.78 7.49 0.87
C GLU A 409 15.23 6.92 2.18
N PHE A 410 14.39 7.67 2.87
CA PHE A 410 13.90 7.35 4.22
C PHE A 410 12.44 6.87 4.26
N GLY A 411 11.72 6.90 3.13
CA GLY A 411 10.33 6.46 3.06
C GLY A 411 9.36 7.45 3.71
N THR A 412 8.50 6.99 4.61
CA THR A 412 7.47 7.87 5.20
C THR A 412 8.07 8.78 6.27
N VAL A 413 8.03 10.10 6.05
CA VAL A 413 8.59 11.09 6.98
C VAL A 413 7.57 12.16 7.37
N LYS A 414 7.90 12.92 8.43
CA LYS A 414 7.22 14.16 8.80
C LYS A 414 8.12 15.33 8.43
N GLU A 415 7.78 16.03 7.37
CA GLU A 415 8.54 17.15 6.83
C GLU A 415 7.99 18.47 7.39
N GLU A 416 8.86 19.30 7.96
CA GLU A 416 8.50 20.63 8.45
C GLU A 416 8.57 21.65 7.31
N VAL A 417 7.50 22.44 7.12
CA VAL A 417 7.45 23.50 6.11
C VAL A 417 7.23 24.84 6.81
N PHE A 418 8.14 25.79 6.58
CA PHE A 418 8.17 27.09 7.26
C PHE A 418 7.93 28.30 6.33
N GLN A 419 8.14 28.15 5.02
CA GLN A 419 7.94 29.23 4.04
C GLN A 419 6.50 29.23 3.51
N ASP A 420 5.87 30.40 3.46
CA ASP A 420 4.45 30.55 3.08
C ASP A 420 4.19 30.22 1.60
N ASP A 421 5.19 30.45 0.75
CA ASP A 421 5.18 30.17 -0.69
C ASP A 421 5.63 28.75 -1.05
N ALA A 422 6.15 27.97 -0.08
CA ALA A 422 6.54 26.60 -0.32
C ALA A 422 5.32 25.70 -0.58
N VAL A 423 5.46 24.82 -1.56
CA VAL A 423 4.45 23.80 -1.90
C VAL A 423 4.44 22.72 -0.82
N ILE A 424 3.25 22.40 -0.32
CA ILE A 424 3.07 21.35 0.69
C ILE A 424 3.19 19.96 0.03
N PRO A 425 3.97 19.03 0.61
CA PRO A 425 4.07 17.67 0.10
C PRO A 425 2.77 16.89 0.27
N GLY A 426 2.49 16.04 -0.71
CA GLY A 426 1.30 15.19 -0.74
C GLY A 426 1.58 13.76 -0.28
N TRP A 427 0.56 13.12 0.32
CA TRP A 427 0.53 11.70 0.65
C TRP A 427 -0.72 11.05 0.05
N GLU A 428 -0.55 10.09 -0.86
CA GLU A 428 -1.66 9.34 -1.51
C GLU A 428 -2.79 10.24 -2.06
N GLY A 429 -2.42 11.34 -2.73
CA GLY A 429 -3.40 12.26 -3.32
C GLY A 429 -4.10 13.20 -2.32
N LYS A 430 -3.63 13.25 -1.07
CA LYS A 430 -4.15 14.09 0.02
C LYS A 430 -3.01 14.83 0.71
N ILE A 431 -3.34 15.70 1.65
CA ILE A 431 -2.37 16.30 2.58
C ILE A 431 -2.71 15.80 3.99
N VAL A 432 -1.70 15.34 4.72
CA VAL A 432 -1.82 14.98 6.14
C VAL A 432 -0.86 15.87 6.92
N ALA A 433 -1.37 16.64 7.89
CA ALA A 433 -0.60 17.64 8.60
C ALA A 433 -0.69 17.50 10.12
N TRP A 434 0.34 17.94 10.84
CA TRP A 434 0.35 18.15 12.29
C TRP A 434 0.66 19.62 12.54
N VAL A 435 -0.25 20.29 13.25
CA VAL A 435 -0.15 21.71 13.62
C VAL A 435 0.12 21.76 15.12
N GLU A 436 1.39 22.00 15.45
CA GLU A 436 1.88 22.03 16.83
C GLU A 436 2.01 23.49 17.28
N GLU A 437 1.58 23.79 18.51
CA GLU A 437 1.71 25.13 19.06
C GLU A 437 3.20 25.41 19.32
N ASP A 438 3.72 26.47 18.71
CA ASP A 438 5.11 26.87 18.89
C ASP A 438 5.21 27.58 20.24
N HIS A 439 5.40 26.79 21.29
CA HIS A 439 5.84 27.31 22.57
C HIS A 439 7.25 27.83 22.35
N GLY A 440 7.37 29.14 22.11
CA GLY A 440 8.65 29.81 21.97
C GLY A 440 9.53 29.54 23.18
N GLU A 441 10.27 28.43 23.14
CA GLU A 441 11.42 28.21 23.99
C GLU A 441 12.46 29.21 23.50
N GLY A 442 12.60 30.29 24.27
CA GLY A 442 13.60 31.31 24.05
C GLY A 442 14.95 30.66 23.80
N ARG A 443 15.43 30.83 22.57
CA ARG A 443 16.87 30.76 22.28
C ARG A 443 17.54 32.05 22.69
#